data_AF-A0A924RTS9-F1
#
_entry.id   AF-A0A924RTS9-F1
#
_cell.length_a   1.000
_cell.length_b   1.000
_cell.length_c   1.000
_cell.angle_alpha   90.00
_cell.angle_beta   90.00
_cell.angle_gamma   90.00
#
_symmetry.space_group_name_H-M   'P 1'
#
loop_
_entity.id
_entity.type
_entity.pdbx_description
1 polymer ?
#
loop_
_entity_poly.entity_id
_entity_poly.type
_entity_poly.pdbx_seq_one_letter_code
_entity_poly.pdbx_strand_id
1 'polypeptide(L)'
;VHGGRKAALERLKAFDPRYYAGRNHLEGNVSGLSPYLRHGMVSMPEVARVLRTFKSGKDRDELLRQLTWREFFYRVMEQEGEARVLENLELPKYTARWTDTIPEDIRTAQTGLPCVDAWVSRLEGEGYLHNHERLWFGAYFVHFRKLHWKAGYRFFREHLLDGDVASNALSWQWVASTFSQKPYFMNKENIDRYSAGKWCRGCRAACPFDAPYETLERRLFGFSRGPQ
;
A
#
# COMPACT_ATOMS: atom_id res chain seq x y z
N VAL A 1 2.36 16.56 9.81
CA VAL A 1 3.43 16.90 8.84
C VAL A 1 3.51 18.42 8.70
N HIS A 2 4.68 19.02 8.89
CA HIS A 2 4.84 20.45 8.56
C HIS A 2 4.89 20.60 7.02
N GLY A 3 3.94 21.34 6.47
CA GLY A 3 3.81 21.55 5.04
C GLY A 3 4.80 22.57 4.47
N GLY A 4 4.84 22.64 3.14
CA GLY A 4 5.56 23.67 2.40
C GLY A 4 6.94 23.26 1.89
N ARG A 5 7.44 24.00 0.90
CA ARG A 5 8.70 23.73 0.20
C ARG A 5 9.92 23.74 1.13
N LYS A 6 9.96 24.62 2.13
CA LYS A 6 11.05 24.66 3.12
C LYS A 6 11.16 23.33 3.88
N ALA A 7 10.07 22.88 4.47
CA ALA A 7 10.02 21.60 5.20
C ALA A 7 10.33 20.41 4.28
N ALA A 8 9.86 20.45 3.02
CA ALA A 8 10.18 19.42 2.03
C ALA A 8 11.68 19.32 1.73
N LEU A 9 12.36 20.46 1.54
CA LEU A 9 13.80 20.52 1.28
C LEU A 9 14.62 20.13 2.52
N GLU A 10 14.19 20.51 3.72
CA GLU A 10 14.80 20.07 4.98
C GLU A 10 14.69 18.55 5.12
N ARG A 11 13.51 17.97 4.86
CA ARG A 11 13.31 16.52 4.88
C ARG A 11 14.17 15.81 3.84
N LEU A 12 14.24 16.33 2.62
CA LEU A 12 15.05 15.75 1.54
C LEU A 12 16.56 15.81 1.87
N LYS A 13 17.05 16.91 2.44
CA LYS A 13 18.45 17.05 2.85
C LYS A 13 18.81 16.16 4.03
N ALA A 14 17.89 15.97 4.98
CA ALA A 14 18.11 15.15 6.16
C ALA A 14 18.00 13.64 5.86
N PHE A 15 17.37 13.26 4.76
CA PHE A 15 17.17 11.86 4.41
C PHE A 15 18.45 11.22 3.86
N ASP A 16 18.87 10.13 4.50
CA ASP A 16 19.97 9.26 4.06
C ASP A 16 19.38 7.92 3.59
N PRO A 17 19.66 7.47 2.35
CA PRO A 17 19.11 6.23 1.84
C PRO A 17 19.73 4.97 2.45
N ARG A 18 20.79 5.02 3.27
CA ARG A 18 21.37 3.79 3.88
C ARG A 18 20.29 2.92 4.54
N TYR A 19 20.37 1.61 4.32
CA TYR A 19 19.42 0.61 4.80
C TYR A 19 18.01 0.69 4.19
N TYR A 20 17.78 1.52 3.17
CA TYR A 20 16.48 1.62 2.50
C TYR A 20 16.02 0.29 1.87
N ALA A 21 16.92 -0.65 1.54
CA ALA A 21 16.51 -1.99 1.10
C ALA A 21 15.67 -2.75 2.16
N GLY A 22 15.77 -2.36 3.44
CA GLY A 22 14.95 -2.88 4.53
C GLY A 22 13.55 -2.25 4.64
N ARG A 23 13.15 -1.36 3.74
CA ARG A 23 11.90 -0.57 3.76
C ARG A 23 10.59 -1.35 3.86
N ASN A 24 10.61 -2.68 3.74
CA ASN A 24 9.40 -3.49 3.91
C ASN A 24 9.09 -3.74 5.39
N HIS A 25 10.10 -3.64 6.28
CA HIS A 25 9.85 -3.60 7.71
C HIS A 25 9.24 -2.24 8.08
N LEU A 26 8.26 -2.24 8.98
CA LEU A 26 7.61 -0.99 9.43
C LEU A 26 8.57 -0.04 10.15
N GLU A 27 9.61 -0.59 10.79
CA GLU A 27 10.70 0.16 11.41
C GLU A 27 11.85 0.43 10.43
N GLY A 28 11.70 0.03 9.17
CA GLY A 28 12.66 0.23 8.11
C GLY A 28 12.78 1.70 7.70
N ASN A 29 13.90 2.04 7.07
CA ASN A 29 14.16 3.39 6.63
C ASN A 29 13.21 3.80 5.48
N VAL A 30 12.45 4.88 5.68
CA VAL A 30 11.55 5.46 4.68
C VAL A 30 11.72 6.97 4.55
N SER A 31 11.57 7.48 3.33
CA SER A 31 11.86 8.89 3.04
C SER A 31 10.86 9.85 3.63
N GLY A 32 9.59 9.46 3.79
CA GLY A 32 8.52 10.39 4.20
C GLY A 32 8.31 11.54 3.20
N LEU A 33 8.79 11.39 1.97
CA LEU A 33 8.70 12.43 0.93
C LEU A 33 7.37 12.41 0.16
N SER A 34 6.54 11.38 0.33
CA SER A 34 5.34 11.19 -0.49
C SER A 34 4.33 12.34 -0.42
N PRO A 35 4.03 12.98 0.74
CA PRO A 35 3.12 14.14 0.75
C PRO A 35 3.74 15.34 0.01
N TYR A 36 5.04 15.56 0.19
CA TYR A 36 5.73 16.67 -0.48
C TYR A 36 5.80 16.49 -2.00
N LEU A 37 6.00 15.26 -2.47
CA LEU A 37 5.96 14.92 -3.89
C LEU A 37 4.54 15.04 -4.47
N ARG A 38 3.53 14.62 -3.72
CA ARG A 38 2.12 14.72 -4.14
C ARG A 38 1.70 16.17 -4.40
N HIS A 39 2.16 17.08 -3.55
CA HIS A 39 1.77 18.50 -3.58
C HIS A 39 2.80 19.40 -4.28
N GLY A 40 3.75 18.83 -5.03
CA GLY A 40 4.71 19.60 -5.83
C GLY A 40 5.71 20.43 -5.02
N MET A 41 5.85 20.18 -3.72
CA MET A 41 6.76 20.92 -2.83
C MET A 41 8.22 20.58 -3.13
N VAL A 42 8.47 19.34 -3.57
CA VAL A 42 9.69 18.87 -4.23
C VAL A 42 9.31 18.04 -5.45
N SER A 43 10.14 18.08 -6.49
CA SER A 43 9.94 17.31 -7.72
C SER A 43 10.75 16.02 -7.72
N MET A 44 10.32 15.02 -8.51
CA MET A 44 11.07 13.78 -8.68
C MET A 44 12.51 14.00 -9.19
N PRO A 45 12.78 14.90 -10.17
CA PRO A 45 14.15 15.21 -10.58
C PRO A 45 15.00 15.82 -9.47
N GLU A 46 14.44 16.66 -8.59
CA GLU A 46 15.15 17.19 -7.43
C GLU A 46 15.55 16.07 -6.46
N VAL A 47 14.62 15.17 -6.14
CA VAL A 47 14.92 14.01 -5.29
C VAL A 47 15.98 13.12 -5.94
N ALA A 48 15.83 12.79 -7.22
CA ALA A 48 16.79 11.95 -7.95
C ALA A 48 18.19 12.58 -8.00
N ARG A 49 18.30 13.91 -8.15
CA ARG A 49 19.58 14.62 -8.11
C ARG A 49 20.28 14.47 -6.77
N VAL A 50 19.54 14.61 -5.66
CA VAL A 50 20.07 14.38 -4.31
C VAL A 50 20.48 12.91 -4.14
N LEU A 51 19.67 11.96 -4.60
CA LEU A 51 20.02 10.53 -4.49
C LEU A 51 21.29 10.16 -5.27
N ARG A 52 21.57 10.84 -6.38
CA ARG A 52 22.80 10.63 -7.17
C ARG A 52 24.07 11.11 -6.49
N THR A 53 23.99 11.92 -5.43
CA THR A 53 25.19 12.29 -4.64
C THR A 53 25.64 11.18 -3.69
N PHE A 54 24.75 10.24 -3.36
CA PHE A 54 25.08 9.04 -2.59
C PHE A 54 25.75 7.99 -3.49
N LYS A 55 26.65 7.20 -2.89
CA LYS A 55 27.30 6.07 -3.58
C LYS A 55 26.24 5.13 -4.16
N SER A 56 26.54 4.59 -5.35
CA SER A 56 25.72 3.54 -5.93
C SER A 56 25.67 2.31 -5.03
N GLY A 57 24.52 1.65 -5.04
CA GLY A 57 24.29 0.49 -4.19
C GLY A 57 22.81 0.20 -4.00
N LYS A 58 22.54 -0.98 -3.45
CA LYS A 58 21.19 -1.55 -3.30
C LYS A 58 20.16 -0.59 -2.72
N ASP A 59 20.56 0.22 -1.73
CA ASP A 59 19.61 1.07 -1.01
C ASP A 59 19.18 2.28 -1.85
N ARG A 60 20.14 2.93 -2.53
CA ARG A 60 19.86 4.03 -3.45
C ARG A 60 19.04 3.54 -4.63
N ASP A 61 19.42 2.41 -5.20
CA ASP A 61 18.77 1.86 -6.39
C ASP A 61 17.34 1.38 -6.07
N GLU A 62 17.10 0.83 -4.88
CA GLU A 62 15.76 0.48 -4.40
C GLU A 62 14.87 1.73 -4.21
N LEU A 63 15.42 2.83 -3.70
CA LEU A 63 14.66 4.09 -3.60
C LEU A 63 14.34 4.68 -4.97
N LEU A 64 15.31 4.68 -5.90
CA LEU A 64 15.06 5.07 -7.28
C LEU A 64 13.98 4.20 -7.92
N ARG A 65 13.97 2.89 -7.66
CA ARG A 65 12.92 1.97 -8.11
C ARG A 65 11.54 2.36 -7.58
N GLN A 66 11.42 2.79 -6.33
CA GLN A 66 10.14 3.29 -5.78
C GLN A 66 9.68 4.58 -6.47
N LEU A 67 10.60 5.48 -6.83
CA LEU A 67 10.27 6.66 -7.64
C LEU A 67 9.82 6.25 -9.05
N THR A 68 10.45 5.25 -9.65
CA THR A 68 10.04 4.71 -10.95
C THR A 68 8.64 4.09 -10.91
N TRP A 69 8.24 3.42 -9.82
CA TRP A 69 6.86 2.95 -9.66
C TRP A 69 5.83 4.07 -9.71
N ARG A 70 6.13 5.21 -9.05
CA ARG A 70 5.28 6.40 -9.10
C ARG A 70 5.15 6.93 -10.53
N GLU A 71 6.25 7.06 -11.26
CA GLU A 71 6.23 7.49 -12.66
C GLU A 71 5.46 6.50 -13.53
N PHE A 72 5.69 5.20 -13.37
CA PHE A 72 4.99 4.15 -14.10
C PHE A 72 3.46 4.28 -13.94
N PHE A 73 2.96 4.49 -12.72
CA PHE A 73 1.53 4.71 -12.51
C PHE A 73 0.99 5.96 -13.19
N TYR A 74 1.75 7.06 -13.21
CA TYR A 74 1.35 8.22 -14.01
C TYR A 74 1.31 7.93 -15.50
N ARG A 75 2.28 7.19 -16.04
CA ARG A 75 2.30 6.80 -17.47
C ARG A 75 1.12 5.92 -17.84
N VAL A 76 0.74 4.98 -16.97
CA VAL A 76 -0.46 4.17 -17.15
C VAL A 76 -1.70 5.06 -17.16
N MET A 77 -1.83 6.00 -16.22
CA MET A 77 -2.97 6.92 -16.19
C MET A 77 -3.00 7.87 -17.40
N GLU A 78 -1.84 8.33 -17.88
CA GLU A 78 -1.71 9.14 -19.10
C GLU A 78 -2.17 8.36 -20.34
N GLN A 79 -1.79 7.08 -20.43
CA GLN A 79 -2.16 6.21 -21.56
C GLN A 79 -3.64 5.81 -21.54
N GLU A 80 -4.16 5.40 -20.38
CA GLU A 80 -5.52 4.86 -20.24
C GLU A 80 -6.57 5.98 -20.06
N GLY A 81 -6.17 7.12 -19.50
CA GLY A 81 -7.04 8.20 -19.05
C GLY A 81 -7.51 8.05 -17.61
N GLU A 82 -7.70 9.18 -16.92
CA GLU A 82 -8.06 9.20 -15.49
C GLU A 82 -9.37 8.45 -15.19
N ALA A 83 -10.41 8.66 -16.01
CA ALA A 83 -11.68 7.96 -15.85
C ALA A 83 -11.53 6.44 -15.97
N ARG A 84 -10.64 5.98 -16.84
CA ARG A 84 -10.41 4.55 -17.10
C ARG A 84 -9.68 3.85 -15.96
N VAL A 85 -8.71 4.52 -15.32
CA VAL A 85 -8.00 3.97 -14.15
C VAL A 85 -8.84 3.98 -12.86
N LEU A 86 -9.98 4.68 -12.85
CA LEU A 86 -10.98 4.60 -11.79
C LEU A 86 -11.98 3.44 -12.00
N GLU A 87 -11.84 2.72 -13.11
CA GLU A 87 -12.54 1.49 -13.44
C GLU A 87 -11.60 0.28 -13.40
N ASN A 88 -12.14 -0.95 -13.41
CA ASN A 88 -11.33 -2.16 -13.51
C ASN A 88 -10.57 -2.15 -14.85
N LEU A 89 -9.24 -1.99 -14.82
CA LEU A 89 -8.43 -2.07 -16.05
C LEU A 89 -8.56 -3.45 -16.70
N GLU A 90 -8.55 -4.49 -15.88
CA GLU A 90 -8.76 -5.88 -16.28
C GLU A 90 -9.82 -6.56 -15.41
N LEU A 91 -10.38 -7.66 -15.90
CA LEU A 91 -11.17 -8.55 -15.04
C LEU A 91 -10.28 -9.15 -13.93
N PRO A 92 -10.80 -9.29 -12.68
CA PRO A 92 -10.08 -9.94 -11.59
C PRO A 92 -9.66 -11.36 -11.98
N LYS A 93 -8.50 -11.81 -11.50
CA LYS A 93 -7.97 -13.15 -11.81
C LYS A 93 -8.60 -14.28 -11.00
N TYR A 94 -9.73 -14.01 -10.36
CA TYR A 94 -10.50 -14.94 -9.54
C TYR A 94 -11.98 -14.54 -9.58
N THR A 95 -12.87 -15.43 -9.15
CA THR A 95 -14.31 -15.09 -9.03
C THR A 95 -14.53 -14.11 -7.87
N ALA A 96 -14.55 -12.82 -8.19
CA ALA A 96 -14.83 -11.75 -7.25
C ALA A 96 -16.33 -11.58 -7.02
N ARG A 97 -16.73 -11.45 -5.74
CA ARG A 97 -18.08 -11.08 -5.32
C ARG A 97 -17.98 -9.91 -4.37
N TRP A 98 -17.76 -8.72 -4.94
CA TRP A 98 -17.49 -7.53 -4.16
C TRP A 98 -18.76 -6.78 -3.76
N THR A 99 -18.70 -6.08 -2.65
CA THR A 99 -19.69 -5.08 -2.23
C THR A 99 -19.02 -3.73 -2.01
N ASP A 100 -19.73 -2.64 -2.28
CA ASP A 100 -19.18 -1.28 -2.16
C ASP A 100 -19.36 -0.67 -0.76
N THR A 101 -20.21 -1.25 0.08
CA THR A 101 -20.53 -0.71 1.40
C THR A 101 -19.48 -1.16 2.41
N ILE A 102 -18.63 -0.22 2.84
CA ILE A 102 -17.64 -0.47 3.90
C ILE A 102 -18.40 -0.67 5.23
N PRO A 103 -18.26 -1.85 5.87
CA PRO A 103 -18.88 -2.12 7.17
C PRO A 103 -18.36 -1.19 8.28
N GLU A 104 -19.22 -0.94 9.26
CA GLU A 104 -18.96 0.06 10.31
C GLU A 104 -17.75 -0.28 11.19
N ASP A 105 -17.49 -1.57 11.43
CA ASP A 105 -16.34 -2.02 12.22
C ASP A 105 -15.01 -1.62 11.58
N ILE A 106 -14.92 -1.57 10.24
CA ILE A 106 -13.75 -1.06 9.54
C ILE A 106 -13.68 0.46 9.68
N ARG A 107 -14.81 1.15 9.49
CA ARG A 107 -14.86 2.63 9.55
C ARG A 107 -14.51 3.19 10.92
N THR A 108 -14.80 2.44 11.98
CA THR A 108 -14.61 2.89 13.37
C THR A 108 -13.37 2.28 14.04
N ALA A 109 -12.55 1.53 13.29
CA ALA A 109 -11.40 0.79 13.83
C ALA A 109 -11.78 -0.18 14.97
N GLN A 110 -12.89 -0.90 14.81
CA GLN A 110 -13.44 -1.85 15.78
C GLN A 110 -13.59 -3.27 15.18
N THR A 111 -12.69 -3.66 14.29
CA THR A 111 -12.71 -4.98 13.64
C THR A 111 -12.32 -6.12 14.60
N GLY A 112 -11.74 -5.79 15.75
CA GLY A 112 -11.22 -6.77 16.71
C GLY A 112 -9.87 -7.37 16.27
N LEU A 113 -9.27 -6.84 15.21
CA LEU A 113 -7.93 -7.22 14.73
C LEU A 113 -6.97 -6.07 15.03
N PRO A 114 -6.05 -6.21 16.02
CA PRO A 114 -5.21 -5.10 16.46
C PRO A 114 -4.39 -4.42 15.35
N CYS A 115 -3.99 -5.17 14.33
CA CYS A 115 -3.28 -4.61 13.18
C CYS A 115 -4.21 -3.76 12.30
N VAL A 116 -5.39 -4.25 11.95
CA VAL A 116 -6.36 -3.55 11.09
C VAL A 116 -6.84 -2.29 11.78
N ASP A 117 -7.23 -2.39 13.05
CA ASP A 117 -7.71 -1.25 13.83
C ASP A 117 -6.62 -0.17 13.92
N ALA A 118 -5.36 -0.57 14.14
CA ALA A 118 -4.24 0.38 14.13
C ALA A 118 -4.03 1.03 12.75
N TRP A 119 -4.19 0.31 11.64
CA TRP A 119 -4.06 0.90 10.31
C TRP A 119 -5.16 1.94 10.05
N VAL A 120 -6.40 1.65 10.43
CA VAL A 120 -7.51 2.62 10.30
C VAL A 120 -7.24 3.85 11.17
N SER A 121 -6.96 3.68 12.46
CA SER A 121 -6.73 4.81 13.36
C SER A 121 -5.55 5.68 12.93
N ARG A 122 -4.47 5.09 12.41
CA ARG A 122 -3.31 5.85 11.89
C ARG A 122 -3.63 6.57 10.59
N LEU A 123 -4.38 5.92 9.70
CA LEU A 123 -4.83 6.56 8.47
C LEU A 123 -5.66 7.81 8.78
N GLU A 124 -6.66 7.68 9.67
CA GLU A 124 -7.56 8.78 10.02
C GLU A 124 -6.88 9.87 10.85
N GLY A 125 -6.06 9.48 11.84
CA GLY A 125 -5.43 10.41 12.78
C GLY A 125 -4.15 11.08 12.26
N GLU A 126 -3.32 10.34 11.51
CA GLU A 126 -2.02 10.84 11.01
C GLU A 126 -2.07 11.23 9.53
N GLY A 127 -3.07 10.75 8.78
CA GLY A 127 -3.14 10.93 7.32
C GLY A 127 -2.03 10.21 6.56
N TYR A 128 -1.46 9.15 7.16
CA TYR A 128 -0.34 8.40 6.61
C TYR A 128 -0.42 6.93 6.97
N LEU A 129 -0.08 6.08 5.99
CA LEU A 129 0.23 4.67 6.19
C LEU A 129 1.53 4.31 5.49
N HIS A 130 2.32 3.44 6.13
CA HIS A 130 3.44 2.79 5.49
C HIS A 130 2.96 1.94 4.30
N ASN A 131 3.74 1.84 3.22
CA ASN A 131 3.32 1.11 2.03
C ASN A 131 2.91 -0.35 2.32
N HIS A 132 3.61 -1.03 3.21
CA HIS A 132 3.27 -2.41 3.56
C HIS A 132 1.95 -2.49 4.35
N GLU A 133 1.65 -1.50 5.20
CA GLU A 133 0.34 -1.37 5.86
C GLU A 133 -0.77 -1.13 4.82
N ARG A 134 -0.52 -0.30 3.80
CA ARG A 134 -1.47 -0.09 2.68
C ARG A 134 -1.77 -1.39 1.92
N LEU A 135 -0.74 -2.17 1.63
CA LEU A 135 -0.89 -3.46 0.94
C LEU A 135 -1.65 -4.47 1.79
N TRP A 136 -1.34 -4.58 3.09
CA TRP A 136 -2.06 -5.45 4.00
C TRP A 136 -3.52 -5.04 4.19
N PHE A 137 -3.77 -3.74 4.42
CA PHE A 137 -5.13 -3.22 4.52
C PHE A 137 -5.90 -3.49 3.24
N GLY A 138 -5.31 -3.21 2.07
CA GLY A 138 -5.93 -3.48 0.78
C GLY A 138 -6.28 -4.96 0.59
N ALA A 139 -5.37 -5.87 0.96
CA ALA A 139 -5.62 -7.30 0.88
C ALA A 139 -6.73 -7.75 1.84
N TYR A 140 -6.71 -7.29 3.10
CA TYR A 140 -7.79 -7.52 4.06
C TYR A 140 -9.14 -7.05 3.52
N PHE A 141 -9.18 -5.80 3.05
CA PHE A 141 -10.36 -5.14 2.55
C PHE A 141 -10.96 -5.87 1.34
N VAL A 142 -10.14 -6.15 0.32
CA VAL A 142 -10.63 -6.76 -0.93
C VAL A 142 -10.88 -8.25 -0.77
N HIS A 143 -9.92 -9.00 -0.20
CA HIS A 143 -9.95 -10.46 -0.29
C HIS A 143 -10.60 -11.13 0.91
N PHE A 144 -10.43 -10.58 2.12
CA PHE A 144 -10.97 -11.15 3.35
C PHE A 144 -12.37 -10.58 3.67
N ARG A 145 -12.59 -9.29 3.42
CA ARG A 145 -13.88 -8.62 3.62
C ARG A 145 -14.75 -8.58 2.35
N LYS A 146 -14.22 -8.99 1.21
CA LYS A 146 -14.93 -9.04 -0.09
C LYS A 146 -15.53 -7.67 -0.47
N LEU A 147 -14.75 -6.61 -0.25
CA LEU A 147 -15.15 -5.24 -0.58
C LEU A 147 -14.52 -4.81 -1.90
N HIS A 148 -15.24 -3.98 -2.66
CA HIS A 148 -14.75 -3.48 -3.93
C HIS A 148 -13.60 -2.49 -3.68
N TRP A 149 -12.50 -2.65 -4.41
CA TRP A 149 -11.32 -1.80 -4.26
C TRP A 149 -11.62 -0.29 -4.43
N LYS A 150 -12.63 0.10 -5.22
CA LYS A 150 -13.07 1.48 -5.38
C LYS A 150 -13.57 2.10 -4.07
N ALA A 151 -14.23 1.32 -3.21
CA ALA A 151 -14.64 1.79 -1.89
C ALA A 151 -13.40 2.08 -1.02
N GLY A 152 -12.41 1.18 -1.06
CA GLY A 152 -11.12 1.37 -0.39
C GLY A 152 -10.33 2.56 -0.94
N TYR A 153 -10.34 2.77 -2.25
CA TYR A 153 -9.74 3.94 -2.90
C TYR A 153 -10.34 5.25 -2.36
N ARG A 154 -11.67 5.34 -2.27
CA ARG A 154 -12.36 6.52 -1.73
C ARG A 154 -11.98 6.75 -0.27
N PHE A 155 -12.02 5.70 0.55
CA PHE A 155 -11.63 5.75 1.95
C PHE A 155 -10.18 6.26 2.11
N PHE A 156 -9.23 5.71 1.35
CA PHE A 156 -7.85 6.17 1.38
C PHE A 156 -7.70 7.61 0.89
N ARG A 157 -8.45 8.01 -0.14
CA ARG A 157 -8.40 9.36 -0.69
C ARG A 157 -8.92 10.41 0.29
N GLU A 158 -9.86 10.05 1.17
CA GLU A 158 -10.39 10.94 2.21
C GLU A 158 -9.36 11.27 3.29
N HIS A 159 -8.43 10.35 3.57
CA HIS A 159 -7.53 10.47 4.72
C HIS A 159 -6.04 10.64 4.36
N LEU A 160 -5.55 10.06 3.28
CA LEU A 160 -4.12 10.11 2.93
C LEU A 160 -3.69 11.53 2.50
N LEU A 161 -2.71 12.09 3.21
CA LEU A 161 -2.05 13.35 2.82
C LEU A 161 -1.31 13.24 1.48
N ASP A 162 -0.90 12.03 1.11
CA ASP A 162 -0.26 11.72 -0.17
C ASP A 162 -1.18 11.02 -1.17
N GLY A 163 -2.50 11.08 -0.96
CA GLY A 163 -3.52 10.51 -1.84
C GLY A 163 -3.43 11.05 -3.27
N ASP A 164 -2.95 10.20 -4.18
CA ASP A 164 -2.76 10.48 -5.61
C ASP A 164 -3.64 9.56 -6.45
N VAL A 165 -4.31 10.07 -7.49
CA VAL A 165 -5.24 9.25 -8.29
C VAL A 165 -4.52 8.06 -8.91
N ALA A 166 -3.43 8.32 -9.65
CA ALA A 166 -2.65 7.29 -10.33
C ALA A 166 -2.13 6.25 -9.33
N SER A 167 -1.37 6.68 -8.31
CA SER A 167 -0.72 5.76 -7.38
C SER A 167 -1.72 5.01 -6.50
N ASN A 168 -2.79 5.67 -6.03
CA ASN A 168 -3.78 5.06 -5.16
C ASN A 168 -4.63 4.05 -5.94
N ALA A 169 -5.28 4.48 -7.04
CA ALA A 169 -6.17 3.60 -7.81
C ALA A 169 -5.43 2.38 -8.36
N LEU A 170 -4.27 2.58 -9.00
CA LEU A 170 -3.52 1.46 -9.59
C LEU A 170 -2.92 0.52 -8.54
N SER A 171 -2.58 1.00 -7.34
CA SER A 171 -2.15 0.13 -6.24
C SER A 171 -3.31 -0.72 -5.71
N TRP A 172 -4.50 -0.14 -5.54
CA TRP A 172 -5.71 -0.88 -5.17
C TRP A 172 -6.06 -1.96 -6.20
N GLN A 173 -5.98 -1.62 -7.49
CA GLN A 173 -6.19 -2.55 -8.59
C GLN A 173 -5.13 -3.66 -8.65
N TRP A 174 -3.87 -3.33 -8.37
CA TRP A 174 -2.78 -4.30 -8.29
C TRP A 174 -3.06 -5.34 -7.18
N VAL A 175 -3.55 -4.89 -6.02
CA VAL A 175 -3.97 -5.79 -4.93
C VAL A 175 -5.18 -6.63 -5.33
N ALA A 176 -6.18 -6.00 -5.95
CA ALA A 176 -7.42 -6.63 -6.38
C ALA A 176 -7.29 -7.55 -7.59
N SER A 177 -6.11 -7.62 -8.21
CA SER A 177 -5.83 -8.36 -9.46
C SER A 177 -6.59 -7.86 -10.70
N THR A 178 -6.96 -6.59 -10.71
CA THR A 178 -7.53 -5.90 -11.90
C THR A 178 -6.47 -5.09 -12.65
N PHE A 179 -5.22 -5.12 -12.17
CA PHE A 179 -4.04 -4.55 -12.82
C PHE A 179 -2.77 -5.33 -12.40
N SER A 180 -2.89 -6.66 -12.31
CA SER A 180 -1.78 -7.55 -11.97
C SER A 180 -2.08 -9.00 -12.39
N GLN A 181 -1.04 -9.82 -12.45
CA GLN A 181 -1.15 -11.22 -12.89
C GLN A 181 -1.76 -12.15 -11.83
N LYS A 182 -1.74 -11.76 -10.54
CA LYS A 182 -2.29 -12.54 -9.44
C LYS A 182 -2.69 -11.62 -8.27
N PRO A 183 -3.71 -11.98 -7.47
CA PRO A 183 -4.07 -11.19 -6.30
C PRO A 183 -2.93 -11.15 -5.29
N TYR A 184 -2.69 -9.98 -4.72
CA TYR A 184 -1.80 -9.84 -3.57
C TYR A 184 -2.57 -10.12 -2.28
N PHE A 185 -2.01 -10.96 -1.42
CA PHE A 185 -2.52 -11.23 -0.08
C PHE A 185 -1.37 -11.58 0.87
N MET A 186 -1.68 -11.66 2.16
CA MET A 186 -0.74 -11.92 3.25
C MET A 186 -1.28 -12.97 4.21
N ASN A 187 -0.37 -13.63 4.92
CA ASN A 187 -0.68 -14.43 6.09
C ASN A 187 -0.18 -13.74 7.37
N LYS A 188 -0.48 -14.34 8.53
CA LYS A 188 -0.07 -13.85 9.86
C LYS A 188 1.45 -13.75 9.98
N GLU A 189 2.20 -14.72 9.46
CA GLU A 189 3.67 -14.72 9.52
C GLU A 189 4.27 -13.51 8.79
N ASN A 190 3.70 -13.12 7.64
CA ASN A 190 4.12 -11.92 6.92
C ASN A 190 3.92 -10.66 7.76
N ILE A 191 2.74 -10.52 8.39
CA ILE A 191 2.44 -9.38 9.28
C ILE A 191 3.40 -9.40 10.47
N ASP A 192 3.56 -10.52 11.14
CA ASP A 192 4.44 -10.66 12.32
C ASP A 192 5.89 -10.27 11.99
N ARG A 193 6.45 -10.84 10.92
CA ARG A 193 7.83 -10.58 10.49
C ARG A 193 8.09 -9.11 10.15
N TYR A 194 7.28 -8.52 9.28
CA TYR A 194 7.54 -7.16 8.79
C TYR A 194 7.03 -6.08 9.75
N SER A 195 6.20 -6.42 10.74
CA SER A 195 5.84 -5.53 11.86
C SER A 195 6.69 -5.74 13.11
N ALA A 196 7.72 -6.60 13.07
CA ALA A 196 8.52 -6.98 14.22
C ALA A 196 7.65 -7.42 15.42
N GLY A 197 6.57 -8.16 15.15
CA GLY A 197 5.62 -8.69 16.13
C GLY A 197 4.74 -7.65 16.81
N LYS A 198 4.69 -6.40 16.30
CA LYS A 198 3.97 -5.27 16.90
C LYS A 198 2.52 -5.58 17.26
N TRP A 199 1.81 -6.33 16.42
CA TRP A 199 0.39 -6.66 16.64
C TRP A 199 0.11 -8.13 16.90
N CYS A 200 1.07 -9.01 16.63
CA CYS A 200 0.86 -10.45 16.74
C CYS A 200 1.29 -11.00 18.11
N ARG A 201 2.29 -10.39 18.77
CA ARG A 201 2.72 -10.79 20.12
C ARG A 201 1.59 -10.59 21.12
N GLY A 202 1.17 -11.69 21.76
CA GLY A 202 0.09 -11.67 22.76
C GLY A 202 -1.32 -11.44 22.18
N CYS A 203 -1.48 -11.42 20.85
CA CYS A 203 -2.79 -11.25 20.22
C CYS A 203 -3.67 -12.49 20.46
N ARG A 204 -4.92 -12.25 20.87
CA ARG A 204 -5.92 -13.29 21.17
C ARG A 204 -7.07 -13.34 20.16
N ALA A 205 -7.04 -12.47 19.14
CA ALA A 205 -8.08 -12.44 18.12
C ALA A 205 -8.09 -13.74 17.30
N ALA A 206 -9.27 -14.16 16.85
CA ALA A 206 -9.41 -15.21 15.85
C ALA A 206 -8.86 -14.70 14.51
N CYS A 207 -7.57 -14.88 14.28
CA CYS A 207 -6.85 -14.25 13.19
C CYS A 207 -7.23 -14.89 11.83
N PRO A 208 -7.86 -14.16 10.90
CA PRO A 208 -8.25 -14.72 9.60
C PRO A 208 -7.04 -14.99 8.69
N PHE A 209 -5.88 -14.45 9.04
CA PHE A 209 -4.61 -14.59 8.32
C PHE A 209 -3.79 -15.81 8.78
N ASP A 210 -4.23 -16.54 9.81
CA ASP A 210 -3.45 -17.60 10.46
C ASP A 210 -3.57 -18.94 9.72
N ALA A 211 -2.98 -19.00 8.53
CA ALA A 211 -2.83 -20.22 7.75
C ALA A 211 -1.67 -20.07 6.74
N PRO A 212 -1.12 -21.19 6.23
CA PRO A 212 -0.19 -21.17 5.10
C PRO A 212 -0.80 -20.52 3.85
N TYR A 213 0.05 -19.96 3.00
CA TYR A 213 -0.38 -19.24 1.79
C TYR A 213 -1.27 -20.10 0.89
N GLU A 214 -0.95 -21.38 0.72
CA GLU A 214 -1.71 -22.32 -0.12
C GLU A 214 -3.13 -22.55 0.41
N THR A 215 -3.29 -22.53 1.73
CA THR A 215 -4.60 -22.68 2.38
C THR A 215 -5.43 -21.41 2.24
N LEU A 216 -4.81 -20.24 2.46
CA LEU A 216 -5.46 -18.95 2.24
C LEU A 216 -5.84 -18.76 0.77
N GLU A 217 -4.97 -19.12 -0.18
CA GLU A 217 -5.23 -19.02 -1.60
C GLU A 217 -6.48 -19.82 -2.01
N ARG A 218 -6.55 -21.09 -1.60
CA ARG A 218 -7.75 -21.92 -1.84
C ARG A 218 -8.99 -21.32 -1.19
N ARG A 219 -8.90 -20.84 0.06
CA ARG A 219 -10.04 -20.26 0.80
C ARG A 219 -10.54 -18.97 0.16
N LEU A 220 -9.63 -18.11 -0.28
CA LEU A 220 -9.96 -16.76 -0.75
C LEU A 220 -10.38 -16.74 -2.22
N PHE A 221 -9.78 -17.62 -3.05
CA PHE A 221 -9.89 -17.56 -4.51
C PHE A 221 -10.42 -18.83 -5.16
N GLY A 222 -10.51 -19.95 -4.42
CA GLY A 222 -11.22 -21.15 -4.87
C GLY A 222 -10.51 -22.00 -5.93
N PHE A 223 -9.20 -21.85 -6.14
CA PHE A 223 -8.50 -22.66 -7.15
C PHE A 223 -8.50 -24.15 -6.75
N SER A 224 -9.28 -24.94 -7.50
CA SER A 224 -9.13 -26.39 -7.61
C SER A 224 -8.61 -26.71 -9.01
N ARG A 225 -7.36 -27.19 -9.06
CA ARG A 225 -6.58 -27.74 -10.18
C ARG A 225 -5.86 -26.74 -11.11
N GLY A 226 -4.56 -27.00 -11.25
CA GLY A 226 -3.72 -26.49 -12.32
C GLY A 226 -4.13 -27.04 -13.70
N PRO A 227 -3.45 -26.60 -14.76
CA PRO A 227 -3.86 -26.83 -16.14
C PRO A 227 -3.93 -28.33 -16.48
N GLN A 228 -4.97 -28.71 -17.23
CA GLN A 228 -4.90 -29.88 -18.13
C GLN A 228 -4.08 -29.51 -19.36
#